data_AF-A0A1A7C2E6-F1
#
_entry.id   AF-A0A1A7C2E6-F1
#
_cell.length_a   1.000
_cell.length_b   1.000
_cell.length_c   1.000
_cell.angle_alpha   90.00
_cell.angle_beta   90.00
_cell.angle_gamma   90.00
#
_symmetry.space_group_name_H-M   'P 1'
#
loop_
_entity.id
_entity.type
_entity.pdbx_description
1 polymer ?
#
loop_
_entity_poly.entity_id
_entity_poly.type
_entity_poly.pdbx_seq_one_letter_code
_entity_poly.pdbx_strand_id
1 'polypeptide(L)' 'MAQGLFLYYLPPYSPELNRIEILWKQAKYFWRRFAGLKGSELLSEVESLMNGFGTAFTINFV' A
#
# COMPACT_ATOMS: atom_id res chain seq x y z
N MET A 1 -21.33 -20.50 -6.23
CA MET A 1 -20.53 -21.09 -5.13
C MET A 1 -19.60 -20.01 -4.63
N ALA A 2 -19.56 -19.76 -3.32
CA ALA A 2 -18.60 -18.80 -2.75
C ALA A 2 -17.17 -19.33 -2.97
N GLN A 3 -16.25 -18.49 -3.46
CA GLN A 3 -14.91 -18.86 -3.94
C GLN A 3 -13.90 -19.27 -2.83
N GLY A 4 -14.36 -19.82 -1.71
CA GLY A 4 -13.47 -20.18 -0.59
C GLY A 4 -12.79 -18.97 0.07
N LEU A 5 -13.41 -17.79 -0.02
CA LEU A 5 -12.90 -16.56 0.60
C LEU A 5 -13.24 -16.52 2.09
N PHE A 6 -12.24 -16.22 2.92
CA PHE A 6 -12.41 -15.99 4.35
C PHE A 6 -12.16 -14.52 4.67
N LEU A 7 -13.02 -13.95 5.53
CA LEU A 7 -12.84 -12.60 6.03
C LEU A 7 -11.90 -12.62 7.24
N TYR A 8 -10.89 -11.76 7.20
CA TYR A 8 -10.04 -11.51 8.36
C TYR A 8 -10.70 -10.42 9.21
N TYR A 9 -10.98 -10.73 10.49
CA TYR A 9 -11.52 -9.73 11.41
C TYR A 9 -10.45 -8.70 11.74
N LEU A 10 -10.80 -7.43 11.58
CA LEU A 10 -9.99 -6.30 11.98
C LEU A 10 -10.76 -5.49 13.04
N PRO A 11 -10.21 -5.27 14.24
CA PRO A 11 -10.89 -4.48 15.25
C PRO A 11 -11.05 -3.01 14.80
N PRO A 12 -12.09 -2.31 15.26
CA PRO A 12 -12.30 -0.90 14.95
C PRO A 12 -11.10 -0.04 15.37
N TYR A 13 -10.78 0.96 14.54
CA TYR A 13 -9.74 1.96 14.81
C TYR A 13 -8.32 1.39 15.01
N SER A 14 -8.02 0.21 14.46
CA SER A 14 -6.68 -0.40 14.48
C SER A 14 -5.97 -0.38 13.12
N PRO A 15 -5.62 0.78 12.56
CA PRO A 15 -4.91 0.88 11.29
C PRO A 15 -3.53 0.21 11.33
N GLU A 16 -2.90 0.13 12.51
CA GLU A 16 -1.62 -0.55 12.73
C GLU A 16 -1.67 -2.06 12.45
N LEU A 17 -2.86 -2.67 12.54
CA LEU A 17 -3.07 -4.08 12.21
C LEU A 17 -3.37 -4.30 10.72
N ASN A 18 -3.69 -3.24 9.98
CA ASN A 18 -4.00 -3.30 8.56
C ASN A 18 -2.74 -3.07 7.72
N ARG A 19 -2.23 -4.14 7.10
CA ARG A 19 -0.96 -4.09 6.33
C ARG A 19 -0.97 -3.06 5.19
N ILE A 20 -2.12 -2.76 4.60
CA ILE A 20 -2.22 -1.76 3.53
C ILE A 20 -1.94 -0.34 4.05
N GLU A 21 -2.28 -0.03 5.30
CA GLU A 21 -1.99 1.27 5.93
C GLU A 21 -0.48 1.45 6.12
N ILE A 22 0.21 0.40 6.56
CA ILE A 22 1.67 0.39 6.70
C ILE A 22 2.33 0.58 5.32
N LEU A 23 1.84 -0.12 4.28
CA LEU A 23 2.33 0.04 2.91
C LEU A 23 2.23 1.50 2.46
N TRP A 24 1.06 2.12 2.61
CA TRP A 24 0.85 3.50 2.17
C TRP A 24 1.61 4.52 3.02
N LYS A 25 1.85 4.24 4.30
CA LYS A 25 2.75 5.06 5.12
C LYS A 25 4.16 5.03 4.56
N GLN A 26 4.70 3.85 4.25
CA GLN A 26 6.03 3.72 3.65
C GLN A 26 6.10 4.42 2.27
N ALA A 27 5.12 4.17 1.42
CA ALA A 27 5.04 4.76 0.09
C ALA A 27 5.06 6.29 0.11
N LYS A 28 4.22 6.92 0.93
CA LYS A 28 4.02 8.37 0.94
C LYS A 28 5.11 9.14 1.67
N TYR A 29 5.68 8.57 2.72
CA TYR A 29 6.60 9.29 3.58
C TYR A 29 8.07 8.95 3.34
N PHE A 30 8.37 7.79 2.77
CA PHE A 30 9.74 7.31 2.65
C PHE A 30 10.17 7.04 1.21
N TRP A 31 9.28 6.49 0.36
CA TRP A 31 9.68 6.04 -0.98
C TRP A 31 9.42 7.05 -2.09
N ARG A 32 8.32 7.79 -2.01
CA ARG A 32 7.86 8.71 -3.05
C ARG A 32 7.25 9.96 -2.44
N ARG A 33 7.32 11.05 -3.20
CA ARG A 33 6.60 12.30 -2.91
C ARG A 33 5.51 12.48 -3.94
N PHE A 34 4.28 12.11 -3.57
CA PHE A 34 3.11 12.27 -4.44
C PHE A 34 2.53 13.68 -4.45
N ALA A 35 2.96 14.56 -3.54
CA ALA A 35 2.45 15.92 -3.41
C ALA A 35 2.73 16.74 -4.68
N GLY A 36 1.67 17.19 -5.34
CA GLY A 36 1.74 18.01 -6.55
C GLY A 36 1.52 17.25 -7.87
N LEU A 37 1.55 15.92 -7.84
CA LEU A 37 1.22 15.09 -9.00
C LEU A 37 -0.28 15.14 -9.29
N LYS A 38 -0.65 15.10 -10.58
CA LYS A 38 -2.06 15.17 -11.01
C LYS A 38 -2.43 13.98 -11.87
N GLY A 39 -3.67 13.49 -11.70
CA GLY A 39 -4.32 12.55 -12.60
C GLY A 39 -3.43 11.39 -13.08
N SER A 40 -3.01 11.46 -14.35
CA SER A 40 -2.16 10.47 -15.00
C SER A 40 -0.75 10.35 -14.42
N GLU A 41 -0.14 11.45 -13.97
CA GLU A 41 1.19 11.43 -13.35
C GLU A 41 1.15 10.68 -12.02
N LEU A 42 0.11 10.94 -11.20
CA LEU A 42 -0.09 10.23 -9.95
C LEU A 42 -0.32 8.73 -10.20
N LEU A 43 -1.14 8.40 -11.20
CA LEU A 43 -1.41 7.00 -11.55
C LEU A 43 -0.13 6.28 -11.99
N SER A 44 0.64 6.88 -12.90
CA SER A 44 1.92 6.32 -13.39
C SER A 44 2.92 6.10 -12.24
N GLU A 45 3.03 7.06 -11.31
CA GLU A 45 3.91 6.90 -10.15
C GLU A 45 3.44 5.80 -9.21
N VAL A 46 2.14 5.64 -9.00
CA VAL A 46 1.59 4.52 -8.21
C VAL A 46 1.85 3.19 -8.90
N GLU A 47 1.63 3.09 -10.22
CA GLU A 47 1.91 1.87 -10.99
C GLU A 47 3.39 1.49 -10.93
N SER A 48 4.29 2.46 -11.12
CA SER A 48 5.73 2.26 -10.98
C SER A 48 6.11 1.79 -9.57
N LEU A 49 5.53 2.40 -8.53
CA LEU A 49 5.75 1.99 -7.15
C LEU A 49 5.31 0.54 -6.92
N MET A 50 4.11 0.17 -7.39
CA MET A 50 3.56 -1.17 -7.20
C MET A 50 4.35 -2.22 -7.99
N ASN A 51 4.80 -1.90 -9.20
CA ASN A 51 5.67 -2.78 -9.98
C ASN A 51 7.04 -3.01 -9.34
N GLY A 52 7.55 -2.02 -8.58
CA GLY A 52 8.80 -2.13 -7.82
C GLY A 52 8.64 -2.73 -6.42
N PHE A 53 7.41 -2.96 -5.95
CA PHE A 53 7.18 -3.52 -4.62
C PHE A 53 7.63 -4.98 -4.55
N GLY A 54 8.31 -5.34 -3.46
CA GLY A 54 8.94 -6.65 -3.27
C GLY A 54 10.35 -6.76 -3.85
N THR A 55 10.82 -5.76 -4.62
CA THR A 55 12.19 -5.71 -5.14
C THR A 55 12.90 -4.42 -4.71
N ALA A 56 12.54 -3.29 -5.32
CA ALA A 56 13.08 -1.96 -5.00
C ALA A 56 12.46 -1.36 -3.73
N PHE A 57 11.21 -1.72 -3.43
CA PHE A 57 10.50 -1.28 -2.24
C PHE A 57 10.06 -2.48 -1.40
N THR A 58 10.65 -2.65 -0.22
CA THR A 58 10.37 -3.78 0.66
C THR A 58 9.96 -3.30 2.04
N ILE A 59 9.01 -4.01 2.67
CA ILE A 59 8.59 -3.79 4.06
C ILE A 59 8.75 -5.12 4.78
N ASN A 60 9.36 -5.07 5.95
CA ASN A 60 9.34 -6.19 6.85
C ASN A 60 8.17 -6.03 7.83
N PHE A 61 7.13 -6.86 7.66
CA PHE A 61 5.99 -6.95 8.56
C PHE A 61 6.32 -7.97 9.65
N VAL A 62 7.37 -7.70 10.44
CA VAL A 62 7.72 -8.52 11.62
C VAL A 62 6.63 -8.37 12.67
#